data_AF-A0A3D3UQB3-F1
#
_entry.id   AF-A0A3D3UQB3-F1
#
_cell.length_a   1.000
_cell.length_b   1.000
_cell.length_c   1.000
_cell.angle_alpha   90.00
_cell.angle_beta   90.00
_cell.angle_gamma   90.00
#
_symmetry.space_group_name_H-M   'P 1'
#
loop_
_entity.id
_entity.type
_entity.pdbx_description
1 polymer ?
#
loop_
_entity_poly.entity_id
_entity_poly.type
_entity_poly.pdbx_seq_one_letter_code
_entity_poly.pdbx_strand_id
1 'polypeptide(L)'
;MSSQLSEIEGKWSWSQQGPWNGYFVLEKGGDAYTGTLDDTAEETYGDRIADVEVSDDHIKFTRYGAFGIQYWEGTLKVENGQLRIADGRWQKEGGFGSGTFIAEKMD
;
A
#
# COMPACT_ATOMS: atom_id res chain seq x y z
N MET A 1 1.34 -19.25 -10.42
CA MET A 1 1.65 -17.91 -9.89
C MET A 1 0.40 -17.29 -9.24
N SER A 2 -0.29 -17.99 -8.34
CA SER A 2 -1.56 -17.51 -7.76
C SER A 2 -1.58 -17.43 -6.23
N SER A 3 -0.48 -17.75 -5.53
CA SER A 3 -0.45 -17.79 -4.06
C SER A 3 -0.25 -16.42 -3.42
N GLN A 4 0.62 -15.57 -3.99
CA GLN A 4 0.94 -14.27 -3.40
C GLN A 4 -0.20 -13.24 -3.51
N LEU A 5 -1.03 -13.32 -4.55
CA LEU A 5 -2.16 -12.38 -4.72
C LEU A 5 -3.24 -12.55 -3.64
N SER A 6 -3.58 -13.79 -3.26
CA SER A 6 -4.48 -14.01 -2.13
C SER A 6 -3.84 -13.63 -0.79
N GLU A 7 -2.52 -13.65 -0.70
CA GLU A 7 -1.79 -13.27 0.51
C GLU A 7 -1.77 -11.76 0.74
N ILE A 8 -2.02 -10.92 -0.28
CA ILE A 8 -2.06 -9.46 -0.09
C ILE A 8 -3.41 -8.94 0.45
N GLU A 9 -4.48 -9.73 0.33
CA GLU A 9 -5.82 -9.36 0.83
C GLU A 9 -5.82 -9.19 2.35
N GLY A 10 -6.40 -8.10 2.84
CA GLY A 10 -6.56 -7.82 4.26
C GLY A 10 -6.11 -6.43 4.64
N LYS A 11 -6.03 -6.19 5.95
CA LYS A 11 -5.63 -4.91 6.53
C LYS A 11 -4.12 -4.87 6.74
N TRP A 12 -3.54 -3.72 6.50
CA TRP A 12 -2.11 -3.45 6.62
C TRP A 12 -1.89 -2.21 7.48
N SER A 13 -0.91 -2.24 8.36
CA SER A 13 -0.35 -1.03 8.96
C SER A 13 0.72 -0.47 8.02
N TRP A 14 0.83 0.85 7.92
CA TRP A 14 1.90 1.48 7.17
C TRP A 14 2.50 2.64 7.95
N SER A 15 3.79 2.90 7.72
CA SER A 15 4.49 4.02 8.34
C SER A 15 5.62 4.53 7.46
N GLN A 16 5.89 5.84 7.54
CA GLN A 16 7.09 6.45 7.00
C GLN A 16 7.81 7.26 8.09
N GLN A 17 9.02 7.74 7.79
CA GLN A 17 9.76 8.57 8.74
C GLN A 17 8.97 9.82 9.12
N GLY A 18 8.83 10.10 10.42
CA GLY A 18 8.10 11.25 10.94
C GLY A 18 6.72 10.84 11.47
N PRO A 19 5.72 11.75 11.46
CA PRO A 19 4.41 11.47 12.03
C PRO A 19 3.53 10.58 11.15
N TRP A 20 3.83 10.43 9.86
CA TRP A 20 2.94 9.81 8.89
C TRP A 20 2.89 8.29 9.03
N ASN A 21 1.68 7.81 9.28
CA ASN A 21 1.35 6.41 9.46
C ASN A 21 -0.16 6.21 9.30
N GLY A 22 -0.59 4.97 9.20
CA GLY A 22 -1.99 4.62 9.26
C GLY A 22 -2.22 3.19 8.82
N TYR A 23 -3.34 2.99 8.14
CA TYR A 23 -3.74 1.66 7.68
C TYR A 23 -4.19 1.69 6.22
N PHE A 24 -4.05 0.58 5.53
CA PHE A 24 -4.78 0.38 4.29
C PHE A 24 -5.40 -1.02 4.26
N VAL A 25 -6.46 -1.19 3.49
CA VAL A 25 -7.11 -2.48 3.26
C VAL A 25 -7.02 -2.78 1.77
N LEU A 26 -6.57 -3.99 1.42
CA LEU A 26 -6.63 -4.51 0.06
C LEU A 26 -7.67 -5.63 0.01
N GLU A 27 -8.56 -5.56 -0.97
CA GLU A 27 -9.66 -6.49 -1.16
C GLU A 27 -9.77 -6.86 -2.63
N LYS A 28 -10.25 -8.08 -2.90
CA LYS A 28 -10.53 -8.52 -4.26
C LYS A 28 -11.89 -8.01 -4.73
N GLY A 29 -11.90 -7.14 -5.74
CA GLY A 29 -13.09 -6.63 -6.40
C GLY A 29 -13.20 -7.17 -7.83
N GLY A 30 -13.92 -8.28 -8.01
CA GLY A 30 -14.03 -8.94 -9.31
C GLY A 30 -12.70 -9.50 -9.79
N ASP A 31 -12.19 -9.00 -10.92
CA ASP A 31 -10.94 -9.44 -11.54
C ASP A 31 -9.71 -8.66 -11.06
N ALA A 32 -9.89 -7.63 -10.23
CA ALA A 32 -8.81 -6.75 -9.78
C ALA A 32 -8.80 -6.58 -8.24
N TYR A 33 -7.65 -6.18 -7.72
CA TYR A 33 -7.49 -5.78 -6.33
C TYR A 33 -7.69 -4.27 -6.18
N THR A 34 -8.45 -3.87 -5.16
CA THR A 34 -8.75 -2.47 -4.83
C THR A 34 -8.67 -2.29 -3.33
N GLY A 35 -8.79 -1.05 -2.84
CA GLY A 35 -8.70 -0.83 -1.41
C GLY A 35 -9.03 0.57 -0.94
N THR A 36 -8.78 0.80 0.33
CA THR A 36 -8.83 2.11 0.98
C THR A 36 -7.59 2.33 1.82
N LEU A 37 -7.14 3.57 1.92
CA LEU A 37 -6.05 3.98 2.79
C LEU A 37 -6.51 5.09 3.74
N ASP A 38 -6.11 4.95 4.99
CA ASP A 38 -6.25 5.93 6.04
C ASP A 38 -4.85 6.45 6.41
N ASP A 39 -4.67 7.77 6.38
CA ASP A 39 -3.50 8.49 6.88
C ASP A 39 -3.87 9.23 8.15
N THR A 40 -3.31 8.79 9.26
CA THR A 40 -3.63 9.32 10.60
C THR A 40 -3.01 10.70 10.81
N ALA A 41 -1.87 10.99 10.20
CA ALA A 41 -1.17 12.26 10.38
C ALA A 41 -1.81 13.37 9.55
N GLU A 42 -2.28 13.03 8.36
CA GLU A 42 -2.97 13.97 7.46
C GLU A 42 -4.49 14.01 7.68
N GLU A 43 -5.02 13.18 8.59
CA GLU A 43 -6.46 13.02 8.87
C GLU A 43 -7.28 12.73 7.59
N THR A 44 -6.69 11.98 6.64
CA THR A 44 -7.38 11.53 5.43
C THR A 44 -7.81 10.09 5.61
N TYR A 45 -9.11 9.82 5.47
CA TYR A 45 -9.70 8.52 5.71
C TYR A 45 -10.50 8.07 4.50
N GLY A 46 -10.28 6.83 4.07
CA GLY A 46 -10.95 6.24 2.92
C GLY A 46 -10.40 6.66 1.56
N ASP A 47 -9.13 7.08 1.47
CA ASP A 47 -8.49 7.35 0.19
C ASP A 47 -8.50 6.09 -0.67
N ARG A 48 -9.00 6.19 -1.90
CA ARG A 48 -9.17 5.01 -2.75
C ARG A 48 -7.82 4.46 -3.20
N ILE A 49 -7.62 3.15 -3.06
CA ILE A 49 -6.56 2.40 -3.72
C ILE A 49 -7.12 1.69 -4.96
N ALA A 50 -6.40 1.77 -6.09
CA ALA A 50 -6.70 1.04 -7.32
C ALA A 50 -5.43 0.57 -8.03
N ASP A 51 -5.60 -0.10 -9.18
CA ASP A 51 -4.53 -0.58 -10.05
C ASP A 51 -3.46 -1.40 -9.31
N VAL A 52 -3.94 -2.22 -8.37
CA VAL A 52 -3.07 -3.07 -7.56
C VAL A 52 -2.55 -4.19 -8.46
N GLU A 53 -1.24 -4.23 -8.64
CA GLU A 53 -0.54 -5.25 -9.41
C GLU A 53 0.52 -5.90 -8.52
N VAL A 54 0.60 -7.23 -8.59
CA VAL A 54 1.68 -8.01 -7.96
C VAL A 54 2.35 -8.84 -9.04
N SER A 55 3.68 -8.74 -9.12
CA SER A 55 4.51 -9.55 -9.99
C SER A 55 5.68 -10.08 -9.19
N ASP A 56 5.78 -11.41 -9.07
CA ASP A 56 6.75 -12.07 -8.20
C ASP A 56 6.65 -11.53 -6.75
N ASP A 57 7.70 -10.92 -6.23
CA ASP A 57 7.74 -10.28 -4.92
C ASP A 57 7.52 -8.76 -4.97
N HIS A 58 7.17 -8.18 -6.12
CA HIS A 58 6.90 -6.75 -6.23
C HIS A 58 5.39 -6.46 -6.20
N ILE A 59 4.99 -5.45 -5.42
CA ILE A 59 3.65 -4.90 -5.38
C ILE A 59 3.68 -3.43 -5.78
N LYS A 60 2.70 -2.99 -6.56
CA LYS A 60 2.42 -1.57 -6.82
C LYS A 60 0.93 -1.28 -6.82
N PHE A 61 0.57 -0.05 -6.51
CA PHE A 61 -0.82 0.42 -6.52
C PHE A 61 -0.90 1.95 -6.59
N THR A 62 -2.06 2.47 -6.98
CA THR A 62 -2.34 3.90 -7.04
C THR A 62 -3.23 4.30 -5.87
N ARG A 63 -2.79 5.28 -5.06
CA ARG A 63 -3.61 5.97 -4.06
C ARG A 63 -4.19 7.25 -4.67
N TYR A 64 -5.50 7.40 -4.60
CA TYR A 64 -6.24 8.60 -4.94
C TYR A 64 -6.64 9.32 -3.65
N GLY A 65 -5.78 10.23 -3.19
CA GLY A 65 -5.98 10.94 -1.94
C GLY A 65 -6.44 12.39 -2.11
N ALA A 66 -6.85 12.99 -0.99
CA ALA A 66 -7.27 14.39 -0.94
C ALA A 66 -6.19 15.38 -1.45
N PHE A 67 -4.92 15.02 -1.32
CA PHE A 67 -3.77 15.82 -1.75
C PHE A 67 -3.18 15.39 -3.11
N GLY A 68 -3.96 14.66 -3.90
CA GLY A 68 -3.61 14.22 -5.25
C GLY A 68 -3.30 12.73 -5.36
N ILE A 69 -2.97 12.32 -6.59
CA ILE A 69 -2.64 10.94 -6.93
C ILE A 69 -1.22 10.61 -6.49
N GLN A 70 -1.03 9.42 -5.93
CA GLN A 70 0.27 8.88 -5.56
C GLN A 70 0.42 7.47 -6.11
N TYR A 71 1.58 7.17 -6.69
CA TYR A 71 1.96 5.82 -7.12
C TYR A 71 2.84 5.20 -6.05
N TRP A 72 2.41 4.06 -5.52
CA TRP A 72 3.06 3.33 -4.44
C TRP A 72 3.61 2.02 -5.00
N GLU A 73 4.79 1.62 -4.55
CA GLU A 73 5.40 0.34 -4.91
C GLU A 73 6.34 -0.18 -3.82
N GLY A 74 6.67 -1.47 -3.84
CA GLY A 74 7.69 -2.05 -2.98
C GLY A 74 7.79 -3.57 -3.09
N THR A 75 8.68 -4.16 -2.29
CA THR A 75 8.96 -5.59 -2.26
C THR A 75 8.24 -6.26 -1.09
N LEU A 76 7.42 -7.25 -1.41
CA LEU A 76 6.78 -8.19 -0.49
C LEU A 76 7.80 -9.17 0.09
N LYS A 77 7.91 -9.22 1.42
CA LYS A 77 8.77 -10.16 2.15
C LYS A 77 8.02 -10.75 3.33
N VAL A 78 8.29 -12.03 3.62
CA VAL A 78 7.85 -12.65 4.86
C VAL A 78 8.99 -12.56 5.87
N GLU A 79 8.78 -11.84 6.96
CA GLU A 79 9.74 -11.68 8.05
C GLU A 79 9.05 -12.04 9.36
N ASN A 80 9.65 -12.93 10.14
CA ASN A 80 9.07 -13.42 11.41
C ASN A 80 7.64 -13.98 11.28
N GLY A 81 7.30 -14.54 10.11
CA GLY A 81 5.98 -15.09 9.82
C GLY A 81 4.93 -14.05 9.38
N GLN A 82 5.30 -12.78 9.26
CA GLN A 82 4.42 -11.70 8.83
C GLN A 82 4.79 -11.21 7.43
N LEU A 83 3.79 -11.00 6.57
CA LEU A 83 3.98 -10.41 5.24
C LEU A 83 4.16 -8.89 5.37
N ARG A 84 5.19 -8.34 4.72
CA ARG A 84 5.58 -6.93 4.81
C ARG A 84 5.92 -6.36 3.43
N ILE A 85 5.74 -5.06 3.27
CA ILE A 85 6.38 -4.26 2.21
C ILE A 85 7.62 -3.62 2.83
N ALA A 86 8.81 -4.10 2.47
CA ALA A 86 10.05 -3.81 3.21
C ALA A 86 10.81 -2.56 2.74
N ASP A 87 10.64 -2.16 1.49
CA ASP A 87 11.36 -1.06 0.82
C ASP A 87 10.41 -0.15 0.03
N GLY A 88 9.21 0.06 0.60
CA GLY A 88 8.14 0.80 -0.02
C GLY A 88 8.54 2.22 -0.43
N ARG A 89 8.07 2.65 -1.59
CA ARG A 89 8.25 4.01 -2.12
C ARG A 89 6.92 4.52 -2.65
N TRP A 90 6.71 5.82 -2.48
CA TRP A 90 5.60 6.49 -3.14
C TRP A 90 6.09 7.75 -3.86
N GLN A 91 5.39 8.11 -4.93
CA GLN A 91 5.62 9.35 -5.68
C GLN A 91 4.29 10.00 -6.04
N LYS A 92 4.17 11.31 -5.84
CA LYS A 92 3.02 12.09 -6.32
C LYS A 92 3.03 12.19 -7.84
N GLU A 93 1.85 12.14 -8.44
CA GLU A 93 1.67 12.46 -9.85
C GLU A 93 2.28 13.83 -10.18
N GLY A 94 2.98 13.93 -11.31
CA GLY A 94 3.77 15.11 -11.68
C GLY A 94 5.14 15.22 -11.01
N GLY A 95 5.49 14.34 -10.08
CA GLY A 95 6.85 14.19 -9.54
C GLY A 95 7.27 15.19 -8.47
N PHE A 96 6.35 16.02 -7.96
CA PHE A 96 6.64 17.09 -6.99
C PHE A 96 6.80 16.63 -5.54
N GLY A 97 6.66 15.34 -5.25
CA GLY A 97 6.85 14.77 -3.93
C GLY A 97 7.03 13.27 -3.96
N SER A 98 7.81 12.75 -3.04
CA SER A 98 8.06 11.31 -2.88
C SER A 98 8.40 10.99 -1.44
N GLY A 99 8.25 9.72 -1.07
CA GLY A 99 8.66 9.23 0.24
C GLY A 99 8.93 7.73 0.23
N THR A 100 9.40 7.23 1.36
CA THR A 100 9.66 5.81 1.61
C THR A 100 8.83 5.34 2.77
N PHE A 101 8.27 4.14 2.70
CA PHE A 101 7.44 3.57 3.74
C PHE A 101 7.76 2.09 3.95
N ILE A 102 7.31 1.58 5.09
CA ILE A 102 7.15 0.14 5.32
C ILE A 102 5.68 -0.14 5.58
N ALA A 103 5.25 -1.35 5.25
CA ALA A 103 3.92 -1.81 5.61
C ALA A 103 3.94 -3.25 6.12
N GLU A 104 3.02 -3.58 7.02
CA GLU A 104 2.90 -4.91 7.61
C GLU A 104 1.47 -5.38 7.53
N LYS A 105 1.26 -6.59 7.02
CA LYS A 105 -0.06 -7.19 7.01
C LYS A 105 -0.46 -7.52 8.45
N MET A 106 -1.68 -7.16 8.81
CA MET A 106 -2.28 -7.49 10.09
C MET A 106 -3.18 -8.71 9.91
N ASP A 107 -3.16 -9.60 10.90
CA ASP A 107 -3.97 -10.81 10.94
C ASP A 107 -5.48 -10.54 10.94
#